data_AF-A0A246JEE3-F1
#
_entry.id   AF-A0A246JEE3-F1
#
_cell.length_a   1.000
_cell.length_b   1.000
_cell.length_c   1.000
_cell.angle_alpha   90.00
_cell.angle_beta   90.00
_cell.angle_gamma   90.00
#
_symmetry.space_group_name_H-M   'P 1'
#
loop_
_entity.id
_entity.type
_entity.pdbx_description
1 polymer ?
#
loop_
_entity_poly.entity_id
_entity_poly.type
_entity_poly.pdbx_seq_one_letter_code
_entity_poly.pdbx_strand_id
1 'polypeptide(L)'
;MAYADTRIRSLETARLCATLGACPRTIGWVTGLPSHFILSKVFDAGHRAPRGRPPYTEDLVFKTTFKIQAELGSFAVKYRELTAAGFTPAASLVTAYQHYLSFTPVPSFSFDEAFFLVSNLDGIWACKTPSLQLEPCKACQARRLVAFGGAYTPACAFCKEESGERGVRKRVAGRTPAMAERIEVSESLPLQIEALRVDVELEQLGAHRRVRAAILSAYPDTPHRPPAALIRIGRALPVQRWSSGVRTLQRAQFSLVAVLFQRLTSGGIGADRALIATYRQARDAFRHAAAPSFDRCFEVVSQVAGRWGVATPTLVLAPCDRCGASFLVGLADQGSGGAQQRRCPYCQLLRHPETYLAGKAA
;
A
#
# COMPACT_ATOMS: atom_id res chain seq x y z
N MET A 1 -2.85 12.61 -8.25
CA MET A 1 -2.39 11.22 -8.54
C MET A 1 -0.89 11.03 -8.29
N ALA A 2 0.03 11.63 -9.06
CA ALA A 2 1.49 11.43 -8.88
C ALA A 2 2.03 11.67 -7.45
N TYR A 3 1.46 12.64 -6.72
CA TYR A 3 1.84 12.91 -5.33
C TYR A 3 1.40 11.79 -4.37
N ALA A 4 0.22 11.22 -4.57
CA ALA A 4 -0.29 10.15 -3.70
C ALA A 4 0.46 8.84 -3.94
N ASP A 5 0.77 8.51 -5.19
CA ASP A 5 1.59 7.35 -5.53
C ASP A 5 3.01 7.48 -4.96
N THR A 6 3.61 8.66 -5.08
CA THR A 6 4.92 8.96 -4.46
C THR A 6 4.84 8.79 -2.94
N ARG A 7 3.80 9.31 -2.29
CA ARG A 7 3.62 9.21 -0.84
C ARG A 7 3.44 7.75 -0.39
N ILE A 8 2.64 6.95 -1.10
CA ILE A 8 2.48 5.51 -0.82
C ILE A 8 3.82 4.80 -0.93
N ARG A 9 4.59 5.04 -2.02
CA ARG A 9 5.92 4.46 -2.21
C ARG A 9 6.90 4.86 -1.10
N SER A 10 6.90 6.13 -0.68
CA SER A 10 7.74 6.59 0.44
C SER A 10 7.38 5.89 1.75
N LEU A 11 6.09 5.70 2.05
CA LEU A 11 5.64 5.00 3.25
C LEU A 11 5.96 3.50 3.22
N GLU A 12 5.79 2.85 2.08
CA GLU A 12 6.19 1.45 1.89
C GLU A 12 7.70 1.26 2.06
N THR A 13 8.49 2.16 1.48
CA THR A 13 9.94 2.17 1.64
C THR A 13 10.32 2.40 3.10
N ALA A 14 9.64 3.31 3.79
CA ALA A 14 9.86 3.56 5.22
C ALA A 14 9.58 2.32 6.07
N ARG A 15 8.46 1.62 5.79
CA ARG A 15 8.11 0.35 6.43
C ARG A 15 9.21 -0.68 6.23
N LEU A 16 9.65 -0.88 4.99
CA LEU A 16 10.68 -1.87 4.67
C LEU A 16 12.01 -1.54 5.35
N CYS A 17 12.45 -0.28 5.32
CA CYS A 17 13.65 0.15 6.03
C CYS A 17 13.54 -0.09 7.55
N ALA A 18 12.40 0.24 8.16
CA ALA A 18 12.18 0.01 9.58
C ALA A 18 12.22 -1.49 9.94
N THR A 19 11.60 -2.36 9.13
CA THR A 19 11.66 -3.82 9.31
C THR A 19 13.09 -4.37 9.21
N LEU A 20 13.94 -3.74 8.39
CA LEU A 20 15.35 -4.09 8.25
C LEU A 20 16.24 -3.48 9.35
N GLY A 21 15.65 -2.76 10.31
CA GLY A 21 16.34 -2.16 11.44
C GLY A 21 17.04 -0.84 11.12
N ALA A 22 16.57 -0.10 10.12
CA ALA A 22 17.08 1.23 9.82
C ALA A 22 16.77 2.22 10.95
N CYS A 23 17.74 3.10 11.27
CA CYS A 23 17.47 4.21 12.17
C CYS A 23 16.56 5.27 11.49
N PRO A 24 15.86 6.12 12.27
CA PRO A 24 14.96 7.14 11.74
C PRO A 24 15.63 8.10 10.77
N ARG A 25 16.92 8.38 10.98
CA ARG A 25 17.70 9.26 10.11
C ARG A 25 17.90 8.65 8.73
N THR A 26 18.26 7.36 8.66
CA THR A 26 18.39 6.62 7.40
C THR A 26 17.06 6.56 6.67
N ILE A 27 15.97 6.27 7.37
CA ILE A 27 14.62 6.28 6.80
C ILE A 27 14.31 7.67 6.20
N GLY A 28 14.62 8.75 6.92
CA GLY A 28 14.43 10.12 6.42
C GLY A 28 15.21 10.40 5.13
N TRP A 29 16.47 9.99 5.06
CA TRP A 29 17.29 10.14 3.85
C TRP A 29 16.75 9.36 2.65
N VAL A 30 16.36 8.10 2.86
CA VAL A 30 15.90 7.22 1.78
C VAL A 30 14.52 7.61 1.27
N THR A 31 13.62 8.07 2.15
CA THR A 31 12.20 8.27 1.83
C THR A 31 11.79 9.73 1.64
N GLY A 32 12.60 10.68 2.13
CA GLY A 32 12.26 12.09 2.19
C GLY A 32 11.21 12.45 3.25
N LEU A 33 10.78 11.50 4.09
CA LEU A 33 9.77 11.75 5.12
C LEU A 33 10.34 12.59 6.28
N PRO A 34 9.55 13.51 6.86
CA PRO A 34 9.97 14.29 8.01
C PRO A 34 10.23 13.43 9.25
N SER A 35 11.25 13.78 10.04
CA SER A 35 11.63 13.04 11.26
C SER A 35 10.49 12.88 12.26
N HIS A 36 9.67 13.92 12.46
CA HIS A 36 8.52 13.85 13.37
C HIS A 36 7.49 12.80 12.92
N PHE A 37 7.28 12.68 11.61
CA PHE A 37 6.37 11.69 11.03
C PHE A 37 6.92 10.28 11.22
N ILE A 38 8.21 10.08 10.94
CA ILE A 38 8.87 8.78 11.12
C ILE A 38 8.77 8.31 12.57
N LEU A 39 9.11 9.17 13.53
CA LEU A 39 9.11 8.82 14.95
C LEU A 39 7.71 8.52 15.52
N SER A 40 6.66 9.12 14.95
CA SER A 40 5.29 8.97 15.46
C SER A 40 4.47 7.90 14.72
N LYS A 41 4.77 7.63 13.45
CA LYS A 41 3.95 6.76 12.58
C LYS A 41 4.66 5.51 12.08
N VAL A 42 6.00 5.49 12.04
CA VAL A 42 6.75 4.30 11.62
C VAL A 42 7.15 3.45 12.83
N PHE A 43 7.50 4.11 13.93
CA PHE A 43 7.84 3.49 15.21
C PHE A 43 6.70 3.70 16.22
N ASP A 44 6.59 2.82 17.23
CA ASP A 44 5.60 2.93 18.31
C ASP A 44 6.26 2.75 19.69
N ALA A 45 5.45 2.79 20.75
CA ALA A 45 5.93 2.70 22.14
C ALA A 45 6.56 1.32 22.49
N GLY A 46 6.14 0.25 21.80
CA GLY A 46 6.72 -1.09 21.92
C GLY A 46 7.99 -1.26 21.08
N HIS A 47 8.13 -0.48 20.01
CA HIS A 47 9.16 -0.63 18.98
C HIS A 47 10.00 0.65 18.86
N ARG A 48 10.94 0.80 19.81
CA ARG A 48 11.81 1.97 19.85
C ARG A 48 12.80 1.95 18.69
N ALA A 49 12.91 3.10 18.02
CA ALA A 49 13.90 3.32 17.00
C ALA A 49 15.33 2.99 17.49
N PRO A 50 16.17 2.36 16.65
CA PRO A 50 17.57 2.12 16.95
C PRO A 50 18.27 3.42 17.37
N ARG A 51 18.92 3.41 18.54
CA ARG A 51 19.68 4.55 19.08
C ARG A 51 21.16 4.30 18.89
N GLY A 52 21.85 5.24 18.25
CA GLY A 52 23.30 5.20 18.08
C GLY A 52 23.75 5.90 16.80
N ARG A 53 25.02 6.29 16.76
CA ARG A 53 25.67 6.73 15.53
C ARG A 53 26.14 5.49 14.78
N PRO A 54 25.80 5.30 13.49
CA PRO A 54 26.38 4.24 12.68
C PRO A 54 27.90 4.40 12.62
N PRO A 55 28.68 3.30 12.67
CA PRO A 55 30.12 3.39 12.59
C PRO A 55 30.57 4.01 11.24
N TYR A 56 31.71 4.70 11.25
CA TYR A 56 32.27 5.27 10.03
C TYR A 56 32.56 4.17 9.00
N THR A 57 32.11 4.40 7.77
CA THR A 57 32.03 3.38 6.71
C THR A 57 33.40 2.88 6.27
N GLU A 58 34.40 3.75 6.20
CA GLU A 58 35.77 3.37 5.79
C GLU A 58 36.44 2.43 6.80
N ASP A 59 36.21 2.66 8.10
CA ASP A 59 36.69 1.78 9.16
C ASP A 59 36.01 0.40 9.06
N LEU A 60 34.71 0.38 8.73
CA LEU A 60 33.98 -0.85 8.52
C LEU A 60 34.49 -1.64 7.29
N VAL A 61 34.77 -0.96 6.18
CA VAL A 61 35.19 -1.61 4.93
C VAL A 61 36.64 -2.08 5.00
N PHE A 62 37.55 -1.34 5.64
CA PHE A 62 38.99 -1.62 5.56
C PHE A 62 39.62 -2.12 6.87
N LYS A 63 38.98 -1.93 8.03
CA LYS A 63 39.51 -2.32 9.35
C LYS A 63 38.79 -3.52 9.98
N THR A 64 38.03 -4.28 9.19
CA THR A 64 37.33 -5.50 9.61
C THR A 64 37.97 -6.77 9.06
N THR A 65 37.45 -7.94 9.45
CA THR A 65 37.90 -9.25 8.96
C THR A 65 37.58 -9.45 7.48
N PHE A 66 38.38 -10.27 6.79
CA PHE A 66 38.14 -10.55 5.37
C PHE A 66 36.75 -11.15 5.10
N LYS A 67 36.24 -11.98 6.00
CA LYS A 67 34.84 -12.45 5.95
C LYS A 67 33.83 -11.29 5.86
N ILE A 68 33.94 -10.28 6.71
CA ILE A 68 33.01 -9.13 6.70
C ILE A 68 33.20 -8.31 5.42
N GLN A 69 34.44 -8.12 4.98
CA GLN A 69 34.73 -7.43 3.71
C GLN A 69 34.15 -8.16 2.50
N ALA A 70 34.19 -9.49 2.50
CA ALA A 70 33.59 -10.33 1.48
C ALA A 70 32.06 -10.21 1.48
N GLU A 71 31.41 -10.25 2.65
CA GLU A 71 29.96 -10.03 2.78
C GLU A 71 29.55 -8.63 2.28
N LEU A 72 30.27 -7.58 2.68
CA LEU A 72 30.05 -6.21 2.19
C LEU A 72 30.22 -6.12 0.67
N GLY A 73 31.24 -6.81 0.12
CA GLY A 73 31.51 -6.89 -1.31
C GLY A 73 30.36 -7.55 -2.07
N SER A 74 29.90 -8.71 -1.60
CA SER A 74 28.75 -9.42 -2.19
C SER A 74 27.48 -8.58 -2.18
N PHE A 75 27.20 -7.89 -1.07
CA PHE A 75 26.08 -6.95 -0.99
C PHE A 75 26.23 -5.79 -2.00
N ALA A 76 27.41 -5.18 -2.09
CA ALA A 76 27.69 -4.06 -3.00
C ALA A 76 27.54 -4.47 -4.47
N VAL A 77 28.00 -5.68 -4.82
CA VAL A 77 27.81 -6.25 -6.16
C VAL A 77 26.33 -6.41 -6.46
N LYS A 78 25.55 -6.99 -5.54
CA LYS A 78 24.11 -7.16 -5.74
C LYS A 78 23.38 -5.82 -5.90
N TYR A 79 23.73 -4.84 -5.10
CA TYR A 79 23.23 -3.48 -5.22
C TYR A 79 23.52 -2.87 -6.60
N ARG A 80 24.74 -3.09 -7.12
CA ARG A 80 25.15 -2.60 -8.44
C ARG A 80 24.44 -3.29 -9.58
N GLU A 81 24.17 -4.59 -9.47
CA GLU A 81 23.35 -5.31 -10.44
C GLU A 81 21.93 -4.75 -10.53
N LEU A 82 21.30 -4.48 -9.38
CA LEU A 82 19.95 -3.94 -9.32
C LEU A 82 19.88 -2.52 -9.89
N THR A 83 20.84 -1.66 -9.54
CA THR A 83 20.88 -0.29 -10.11
C THR A 83 21.17 -0.30 -11.62
N ALA A 84 22.04 -1.19 -12.10
CA ALA A 84 22.27 -1.38 -13.53
C ALA A 84 21.02 -1.91 -14.27
N ALA A 85 20.18 -2.68 -13.60
CA ALA A 85 18.88 -3.14 -14.12
C ALA A 85 17.77 -2.08 -14.08
N GLY A 86 18.06 -0.84 -13.64
CA GLY A 86 17.13 0.28 -13.64
C GLY A 86 16.27 0.42 -12.39
N PHE A 87 16.54 -0.34 -11.32
CA PHE A 87 15.88 -0.13 -10.04
C PHE A 87 16.38 1.15 -9.36
N THR A 88 15.50 1.83 -8.62
CA THR A 88 15.88 3.05 -7.89
C THR A 88 16.92 2.73 -6.80
N PRO A 89 17.75 3.69 -6.38
CA PRO A 89 18.72 3.45 -5.30
C PRO A 89 18.08 2.92 -4.00
N ALA A 90 16.91 3.46 -3.62
CA ALA A 90 16.19 3.02 -2.44
C ALA A 90 15.71 1.56 -2.55
N ALA A 91 15.08 1.20 -3.67
CA ALA A 91 14.63 -0.17 -3.90
C ALA A 91 15.82 -1.14 -3.96
N SER A 92 16.88 -0.76 -4.66
CA SER A 92 18.11 -1.55 -4.79
C SER A 92 18.78 -1.83 -3.44
N LEU A 93 18.85 -0.82 -2.56
CA LEU A 93 19.37 -0.96 -1.20
C LEU A 93 18.56 -1.98 -0.39
N VAL A 94 17.24 -1.81 -0.35
CA VAL A 94 16.32 -2.69 0.40
C VAL A 94 16.41 -4.12 -0.11
N THR A 95 16.31 -4.33 -1.42
CA THR A 95 16.34 -5.66 -2.03
C THR A 95 17.70 -6.33 -1.90
N ALA A 96 18.81 -5.62 -2.08
CA ALA A 96 20.14 -6.18 -1.91
C ALA A 96 20.39 -6.62 -0.45
N TYR A 97 19.89 -5.87 0.53
CA TYR A 97 20.06 -6.21 1.94
C TYR A 97 19.13 -7.38 2.36
N GLN A 98 17.90 -7.43 1.86
CA GLN A 98 17.04 -8.61 2.03
C GLN A 98 17.68 -9.87 1.44
N HIS A 99 18.28 -9.75 0.26
CA HIS A 99 19.05 -10.84 -0.34
C HIS A 99 20.21 -11.25 0.57
N TYR A 100 20.96 -10.30 1.13
CA TYR A 100 22.01 -10.58 2.12
C TYR A 100 21.51 -11.38 3.34
N LEU A 101 20.39 -10.96 3.93
CA LEU A 101 19.80 -11.64 5.08
C LEU A 101 19.31 -13.06 4.76
N SER A 102 18.98 -13.36 3.49
CA SER A 102 18.51 -14.70 3.09
C SER A 102 19.56 -15.80 3.25
N PHE A 103 20.85 -15.46 3.19
CA PHE A 103 21.96 -16.40 3.37
C PHE A 103 22.81 -16.12 4.62
N THR A 104 22.49 -15.06 5.38
CA THR A 104 23.23 -14.69 6.60
C THR A 104 22.27 -14.52 7.78
N PRO A 105 21.99 -15.59 8.55
CA PRO A 105 21.00 -15.57 9.64
C PRO A 105 21.37 -14.60 10.77
N VAL A 106 22.67 -14.42 11.00
CA VAL A 106 23.21 -13.45 11.96
C VAL A 106 24.01 -12.41 11.17
N PRO A 107 23.41 -11.24 10.86
CA PRO A 107 24.06 -10.26 10.00
C PRO A 107 25.33 -9.71 10.64
N SER A 108 26.43 -9.76 9.87
CA SER A 108 27.72 -9.20 10.25
C SER A 108 27.77 -7.68 10.15
N PHE A 109 26.79 -7.04 9.50
CA PHE A 109 26.62 -5.59 9.44
C PHE A 109 25.15 -5.21 9.36
N SER A 110 24.79 -4.02 9.86
CA SER A 110 23.42 -3.52 9.95
C SER A 110 22.94 -2.87 8.64
N PHE A 111 21.63 -2.64 8.53
CA PHE A 111 21.06 -1.91 7.41
C PHE A 111 21.60 -0.48 7.29
N ASP A 112 21.84 0.20 8.42
CA ASP A 112 22.44 1.53 8.42
C ASP A 112 23.88 1.49 7.86
N GLU A 113 24.66 0.48 8.23
CA GLU A 113 26.01 0.27 7.66
C GLU A 113 25.94 0.03 6.14
N ALA A 114 24.97 -0.75 5.67
CA ALA A 114 24.69 -0.97 4.25
C ALA A 114 24.30 0.34 3.52
N PHE A 115 23.45 1.16 4.15
CA PHE A 115 23.04 2.47 3.64
C PHE A 115 24.23 3.42 3.48
N PHE A 116 25.12 3.46 4.48
CA PHE A 116 26.32 4.29 4.41
C PHE A 116 27.30 3.78 3.35
N LEU A 117 27.43 2.46 3.19
CA LEU A 117 28.24 1.87 2.13
C LEU A 117 27.74 2.30 0.75
N VAL A 118 26.42 2.20 0.50
CA VAL A 118 25.80 2.65 -0.76
C VAL A 118 25.96 4.17 -0.95
N SER A 119 25.77 4.96 0.11
CA SER A 119 25.95 6.42 0.05
C SER A 119 27.36 6.78 -0.43
N ASN A 120 28.38 6.08 0.07
CA ASN A 120 29.78 6.28 -0.33
C ASN A 120 30.13 5.66 -1.70
N LEU A 121 29.36 4.68 -2.18
CA LEU A 121 29.53 4.10 -3.51
C LEU A 121 28.99 5.00 -4.62
N ASP A 122 27.86 5.68 -4.38
CA ASP A 122 27.16 6.48 -5.38
C ASP A 122 27.29 7.99 -5.19
N GLY A 123 27.75 8.46 -4.03
CA GLY A 123 27.69 9.87 -3.69
C GLY A 123 26.25 10.37 -3.53
N ILE A 124 25.40 9.58 -2.88
CA ILE A 124 23.99 9.89 -2.63
C ILE A 124 23.67 9.94 -1.13
N TRP A 125 22.52 10.54 -0.81
CA TRP A 125 21.97 10.66 0.55
C TRP A 125 22.95 11.31 1.54
N ALA A 126 23.60 10.49 2.37
CA ALA A 126 24.49 10.95 3.44
C ALA A 126 25.87 11.40 2.92
N CYS A 127 26.24 11.00 1.70
CA CYS A 127 27.48 11.39 1.05
C CYS A 127 27.16 12.16 -0.23
N LYS A 128 27.93 13.20 -0.55
CA LYS A 128 27.74 13.99 -1.78
C LYS A 128 28.62 13.53 -2.94
N THR A 129 29.67 12.78 -2.62
CA THR A 129 30.69 12.33 -3.57
C THR A 129 31.01 10.87 -3.29
N PRO A 130 31.26 10.05 -4.32
CA PRO A 130 31.69 8.67 -4.12
C PRO A 130 33.10 8.63 -3.53
N SER A 131 33.28 7.84 -2.47
CA SER A 131 34.57 7.54 -1.83
C SER A 131 34.91 6.05 -1.91
N LEU A 132 33.98 5.22 -2.40
CA LEU A 132 34.15 3.79 -2.63
C LEU A 132 33.84 3.46 -4.08
N GLN A 133 34.48 2.42 -4.61
CA GLN A 133 34.16 1.85 -5.92
C GLN A 133 34.31 0.33 -5.95
N LEU A 134 33.71 -0.29 -6.96
CA LEU A 134 33.91 -1.72 -7.24
C LEU A 134 34.91 -1.90 -8.37
N GLU A 135 35.96 -2.68 -8.12
CA GLU A 135 36.97 -3.05 -9.11
C GLU A 135 37.11 -4.56 -9.24
N PRO A 136 37.45 -5.10 -10.42
CA PRO A 136 37.76 -6.51 -10.58
C PRO A 136 39.07 -6.86 -9.87
N CYS A 137 39.06 -7.95 -9.11
CA CYS A 137 40.26 -8.53 -8.53
C CYS A 137 41.17 -9.10 -9.63
N LYS A 138 42.47 -8.85 -9.57
CA LYS A 138 43.41 -9.39 -10.58
C LYS A 138 43.61 -10.92 -10.48
N ALA A 139 43.40 -11.50 -9.30
CA ALA A 139 43.54 -12.95 -9.07
C ALA A 139 42.30 -13.74 -9.51
N CYS A 140 41.11 -13.39 -8.99
CA CYS A 140 39.88 -14.16 -9.23
C CYS A 140 38.82 -13.45 -10.08
N GLN A 141 39.08 -12.23 -10.57
CA GLN A 141 38.13 -11.38 -11.32
C GLN A 141 36.84 -10.99 -10.57
N ALA A 142 36.63 -11.45 -9.34
CA ALA A 142 35.50 -11.02 -8.52
C ALA A 142 35.57 -9.50 -8.27
N ARG A 143 34.41 -8.84 -8.30
CA ARG A 143 34.29 -7.42 -7.98
C ARG A 143 34.48 -7.21 -6.49
N ARG A 144 35.42 -6.36 -6.11
CA ARG A 144 35.76 -6.03 -4.72
C ARG A 144 35.56 -4.55 -4.43
N LEU A 145 35.27 -4.24 -3.17
CA LEU A 145 35.22 -2.88 -2.66
C LEU A 145 36.62 -2.32 -2.47
N VAL A 146 36.86 -1.12 -3.01
CA VAL A 146 38.10 -0.36 -2.83
C VAL A 146 37.78 1.11 -2.59
N ALA A 147 38.71 1.84 -1.96
CA ALA A 147 38.60 3.28 -1.82
C ALA A 147 38.80 3.97 -3.17
N PHE A 148 38.00 4.99 -3.46
CA PHE A 148 38.12 5.78 -4.68
C PHE A 148 39.45 6.52 -4.69
N GLY A 149 40.25 6.32 -5.74
CA GLY A 149 41.62 6.86 -5.82
C GLY A 149 42.60 6.27 -4.80
N GLY A 150 42.24 5.18 -4.12
CA GLY A 150 43.06 4.52 -3.11
C GLY A 150 44.26 3.77 -3.69
N ALA A 151 45.22 3.45 -2.82
CA ALA A 151 46.39 2.65 -3.18
C ALA A 151 45.99 1.25 -3.65
N TYR A 152 46.70 0.75 -4.67
CA TYR A 152 46.46 -0.56 -5.25
C TYR A 152 46.62 -1.67 -4.21
N THR A 153 45.62 -2.54 -4.11
CA THR A 153 45.72 -3.81 -3.38
C THR A 153 45.71 -4.96 -4.39
N PRO A 154 46.58 -5.97 -4.31
CA PRO A 154 46.63 -7.02 -5.34
C PRO A 154 45.51 -8.07 -5.22
N ALA A 155 45.11 -8.42 -4.00
CA ALA A 155 44.14 -9.50 -3.74
C ALA A 155 42.84 -8.98 -3.11
N CYS A 156 41.70 -9.63 -3.40
CA CYS A 156 40.42 -9.36 -2.75
C CYS A 156 40.29 -10.11 -1.42
N ALA A 157 39.26 -9.78 -0.63
CA ALA A 157 39.01 -10.43 0.65
C ALA A 157 38.87 -11.96 0.54
N PHE A 158 38.22 -12.47 -0.52
CA PHE A 158 38.11 -13.92 -0.78
C PHE A 158 39.48 -14.57 -0.98
N CYS A 159 40.31 -14.05 -1.90
CA CYS A 159 41.65 -14.60 -2.16
C CYS A 159 42.56 -14.53 -0.93
N LYS A 160 42.41 -13.49 -0.09
CA LYS A 160 43.19 -13.34 1.14
C LYS A 160 42.76 -14.33 2.21
N GLU A 161 41.45 -14.61 2.31
CA GLU A 161 40.91 -15.61 3.22
C GLU A 161 41.36 -17.02 2.81
N GLU A 162 41.33 -17.36 1.51
CA GLU A 162 41.85 -18.62 0.98
C GLU A 162 43.37 -18.78 1.19
N SER A 163 44.14 -17.70 1.07
CA SER A 163 45.59 -17.72 1.28
C SER A 163 46.02 -17.78 2.75
N GLY A 164 45.07 -17.79 3.70
CA GLY A 164 45.36 -17.80 5.13
C GLY A 164 45.90 -16.47 5.69
N GLU A 165 45.80 -15.36 4.95
CA GLU A 165 46.16 -14.05 5.49
C GLU A 165 45.22 -13.70 6.64
N ARG A 166 45.80 -13.29 7.79
CA ARG A 166 45.00 -12.82 8.93
C ARG A 166 44.65 -11.35 8.72
N GLY A 167 43.36 -11.08 8.48
CA GLY A 167 42.83 -9.71 8.42
C GLY A 167 43.07 -8.94 9.74
N VAL A 168 42.90 -7.62 9.69
CA VAL A 168 43.07 -6.75 10.86
C VAL A 168 42.07 -7.17 11.95
N ARG A 169 42.54 -7.81 13.02
CA ARG A 169 41.74 -8.22 14.19
C ARG A 169 41.46 -7.04 15.13
N LYS A 170 41.10 -5.87 14.61
CA LYS A 170 40.46 -4.88 15.47
C LYS A 170 39.02 -5.32 15.65
N ARG A 171 38.70 -5.90 16.82
CA ARG A 171 37.32 -5.85 17.30
C ARG A 171 36.97 -4.37 17.30
N VAL A 172 36.07 -3.95 16.41
CA VAL A 172 35.45 -2.63 16.53
C VAL A 172 34.74 -2.68 17.89
N ALA A 173 35.39 -2.11 18.91
CA ALA A 173 34.92 -2.19 20.29
C ALA A 173 33.51 -1.61 20.36
N GLY A 174 32.55 -2.40 20.87
CA GLY A 174 31.15 -2.00 20.97
C GLY A 174 30.20 -2.62 19.93
N ARG A 175 30.67 -3.47 19.00
CA ARG A 175 29.77 -4.29 18.18
C ARG A 175 29.18 -5.42 19.04
N THR A 176 28.02 -5.19 19.64
CA THR A 176 27.09 -6.29 19.85
C THR A 176 26.82 -6.89 18.46
N PRO A 177 26.66 -8.23 18.32
CA PRO A 177 26.01 -8.77 17.13
C PRO A 177 24.78 -7.90 16.88
N ALA A 178 24.48 -7.57 15.63
CA ALA A 178 23.16 -7.04 15.31
C ALA A 178 22.19 -8.15 15.72
N MET A 179 21.79 -8.16 17.00
CA MET A 179 20.77 -9.04 17.52
C MET A 179 19.60 -8.70 16.62
N ALA A 180 19.19 -9.71 15.86
CA ALA A 180 17.97 -9.70 15.10
C ALA A 180 16.78 -9.69 16.07
N GLU A 181 16.75 -8.74 16.99
CA GLU A 181 15.50 -8.24 17.54
C GLU A 181 14.79 -7.71 16.30
N ARG A 182 13.86 -8.53 15.78
CA ARG A 182 12.99 -8.11 14.70
C ARG A 182 12.31 -6.87 15.22
N ILE A 183 12.73 -5.71 14.71
CA ILE A 183 12.06 -4.45 15.00
C ILE A 183 10.73 -4.56 14.28
N GLU A 184 9.71 -4.98 15.01
CA GLU A 184 8.35 -4.99 14.53
C GLU A 184 7.95 -3.54 14.24
N VAL A 185 7.46 -3.29 13.03
CA VAL A 185 7.05 -1.96 12.58
C VAL A 185 5.66 -1.70 13.14
N SER A 186 5.34 -0.43 13.45
CA SER A 186 4.02 -0.08 13.95
C SER A 186 2.90 -0.72 13.12
N GLU A 187 2.01 -1.46 13.78
CA GLU A 187 0.84 -2.10 13.15
C GLU A 187 -0.09 -1.09 12.46
N SER A 188 0.00 0.20 12.85
CA SER A 188 -0.77 1.30 12.27
C SER A 188 -0.31 1.69 10.85
N LEU A 189 0.97 1.51 10.52
CA LEU A 189 1.54 1.98 9.25
C LEU A 189 0.97 1.21 8.03
N PRO A 190 0.86 -0.13 8.04
CA PRO A 190 0.17 -0.87 6.98
C PRO A 190 -1.26 -0.39 6.76
N LEU A 191 -2.01 -0.12 7.84
CA LEU A 191 -3.40 0.35 7.76
C LEU A 191 -3.48 1.76 7.16
N GLN A 192 -2.53 2.64 7.45
CA GLN A 192 -2.43 3.96 6.82
C GLN A 192 -2.10 3.88 5.33
N ILE A 193 -1.17 3.00 4.93
CA ILE A 193 -0.85 2.77 3.52
C ILE A 193 -2.10 2.28 2.78
N GLU A 194 -2.83 1.34 3.38
CA GLU A 194 -4.06 0.81 2.81
C GLU A 194 -5.16 1.88 2.70
N ALA A 195 -5.34 2.71 3.73
CA ALA A 195 -6.26 3.84 3.69
C ALA A 195 -5.95 4.80 2.54
N LEU A 196 -4.67 5.13 2.31
CA LEU A 196 -4.24 5.99 1.20
C LEU A 196 -4.52 5.35 -0.16
N ARG A 197 -4.30 4.04 -0.31
CA ARG A 197 -4.62 3.31 -1.54
C ARG A 197 -6.12 3.35 -1.83
N VAL A 198 -6.95 3.08 -0.83
CA VAL A 198 -8.41 3.19 -0.93
C VAL A 198 -8.82 4.61 -1.30
N ASP A 199 -8.21 5.64 -0.70
CA ASP A 199 -8.54 7.03 -1.00
C ASP A 199 -8.25 7.41 -2.46
N VAL A 200 -7.09 7.02 -2.98
CA VAL A 200 -6.71 7.21 -4.39
C VAL A 200 -7.68 6.49 -5.32
N GLU A 201 -8.04 5.27 -4.98
CA GLU A 201 -8.96 4.46 -5.77
C GLU A 201 -10.37 5.07 -5.80
N LEU A 202 -10.87 5.56 -4.66
CA LEU A 202 -12.14 6.27 -4.59
C LEU A 202 -12.12 7.56 -5.41
N GLU A 203 -11.02 8.32 -5.39
CA GLU A 203 -10.84 9.51 -6.23
C GLU A 203 -10.92 9.16 -7.72
N GLN A 204 -10.24 8.09 -8.16
CA GLN A 204 -10.27 7.61 -9.54
C GLN A 204 -11.67 7.15 -9.98
N LEU A 205 -12.47 6.62 -9.06
CA LEU A 205 -13.86 6.24 -9.31
C LEU A 205 -14.82 7.46 -9.32
N GLY A 206 -14.32 8.66 -9.06
CA GLY A 206 -15.08 9.90 -9.05
C GLY A 206 -15.86 10.13 -7.76
N ALA A 207 -15.46 9.51 -6.64
CA ALA A 207 -16.13 9.69 -5.35
C ALA A 207 -15.90 11.11 -4.79
N HIS A 208 -16.96 11.72 -4.29
CA HIS A 208 -16.88 13.05 -3.69
C HIS A 208 -16.08 13.03 -2.39
N ARG A 209 -15.36 14.13 -2.09
CA ARG A 209 -14.48 14.27 -0.89
C ARG A 209 -15.13 13.87 0.44
N ARG A 210 -16.43 14.14 0.59
CA ARG A 210 -17.18 13.78 1.80
C ARG A 210 -17.43 12.27 1.89
N VAL A 211 -17.75 11.62 0.77
CA VAL A 211 -17.92 10.16 0.70
C VAL A 211 -16.61 9.45 0.99
N ARG A 212 -15.50 9.94 0.41
CA ARG A 212 -14.14 9.48 0.73
C ARG A 212 -13.86 9.54 2.23
N ALA A 213 -14.07 10.70 2.85
CA ALA A 213 -13.87 10.87 4.30
C ALA A 213 -14.76 9.92 5.14
N ALA A 214 -15.99 9.65 4.71
CA ALA A 214 -16.89 8.70 5.37
C ALA A 214 -16.35 7.27 5.35
N ILE A 215 -15.89 6.83 4.18
CA ILE A 215 -15.35 5.47 4.00
C ILE A 215 -14.06 5.32 4.80
N LEU A 216 -13.18 6.33 4.74
CA LEU A 216 -11.89 6.32 5.43
C LEU A 216 -12.00 6.46 6.95
N SER A 217 -13.10 6.98 7.49
CA SER A 217 -13.31 7.06 8.95
C SER A 217 -13.33 5.70 9.67
N ALA A 218 -13.45 4.60 8.91
CA ALA A 218 -13.33 3.25 9.44
C ALA A 218 -11.86 2.82 9.67
N TYR A 219 -10.89 3.54 9.10
CA TYR A 219 -9.47 3.25 9.26
C TYR A 219 -8.91 3.95 10.51
N PRO A 220 -8.09 3.25 11.31
CA PRO A 220 -7.46 3.84 12.49
C PRO A 220 -6.54 5.00 12.09
N ASP A 221 -6.33 5.93 13.02
CA ASP A 221 -5.48 7.12 12.86
C ASP A 221 -5.88 8.08 11.73
N THR A 222 -7.01 7.87 11.06
CA THR A 222 -7.58 8.90 10.19
C THR A 222 -8.24 9.96 11.06
N PRO A 223 -8.01 11.26 10.81
CA PRO A 223 -8.55 12.36 11.63
C PRO A 223 -10.09 12.53 11.47
N HIS A 224 -10.76 11.56 10.84
CA HIS A 224 -12.15 11.65 10.45
C HIS A 224 -13.02 10.80 11.36
N ARG A 225 -13.88 11.47 12.13
CA ARG A 225 -14.94 10.79 12.86
C ARG A 225 -15.97 10.24 11.87
N PRO A 226 -16.51 9.04 12.08
CA PRO A 226 -17.64 8.56 11.28
C PRO A 226 -18.78 9.58 11.32
N PRO A 227 -19.45 9.81 10.19
CA PRO A 227 -20.47 10.83 10.12
C PRO A 227 -21.67 10.45 11.00
N ALA A 228 -22.19 11.42 11.76
CA ALA A 228 -23.37 11.23 12.59
C ALA A 228 -24.66 11.04 11.77
N ALA A 229 -24.65 11.43 10.49
CA ALA A 229 -25.77 11.34 9.57
C ALA A 229 -25.30 11.01 8.15
N LEU A 230 -26.19 10.45 7.33
CA LEU A 230 -25.90 10.14 5.93
C LEU A 230 -25.38 11.37 5.17
N ILE A 231 -24.23 11.18 4.52
CA ILE A 231 -23.68 12.15 3.59
C ILE A 231 -24.49 12.12 2.30
N ARG A 232 -25.09 13.26 1.96
CA ARG A 232 -25.87 13.44 0.73
C ARG A 232 -25.12 14.31 -0.25
N ILE A 233 -25.02 13.86 -1.50
CA ILE A 233 -24.45 14.60 -2.61
C ILE A 233 -25.57 15.00 -3.57
N GLY A 234 -26.01 16.25 -3.49
CA GLY A 234 -27.12 16.78 -4.28
C GLY A 234 -28.49 16.37 -3.74
N ARG A 235 -29.45 16.08 -4.64
CA ARG A 235 -30.84 15.76 -4.27
C ARG A 235 -30.94 14.45 -3.49
N ALA A 236 -31.75 14.40 -2.44
CA ALA A 236 -31.97 13.18 -1.67
C ALA A 236 -32.57 12.05 -2.54
N LEU A 237 -32.16 10.81 -2.27
CA LEU A 237 -32.81 9.62 -2.86
C LEU A 237 -34.29 9.56 -2.45
N PRO A 238 -35.22 9.26 -3.37
CA PRO A 238 -36.64 9.16 -3.07
C PRO A 238 -36.97 7.82 -2.40
N VAL A 239 -36.34 7.51 -1.26
CA VAL A 239 -36.48 6.20 -0.56
C VAL A 239 -37.92 5.87 -0.14
N GLN A 240 -38.73 6.91 0.13
CA GLN A 240 -40.15 6.77 0.50
C GLN A 240 -41.07 6.40 -0.66
N ARG A 241 -40.60 6.59 -1.90
CA ARG A 241 -41.31 6.28 -3.14
C ARG A 241 -40.34 5.64 -4.11
N TRP A 242 -39.54 4.69 -3.64
CA TRP A 242 -38.42 4.14 -4.40
C TRP A 242 -38.87 3.59 -5.75
N SER A 243 -40.00 2.89 -5.73
CA SER A 243 -40.48 2.15 -6.88
C SER A 243 -41.07 3.01 -7.99
N SER A 244 -41.61 4.19 -7.66
CA SER A 244 -42.16 5.15 -8.62
C SER A 244 -41.25 6.35 -8.87
N GLY A 245 -40.38 6.69 -7.92
CA GLY A 245 -39.48 7.84 -7.97
C GLY A 245 -38.13 7.57 -8.63
N VAL A 246 -37.77 6.30 -8.87
CA VAL A 246 -36.52 5.91 -9.53
C VAL A 246 -36.81 5.16 -10.82
N ARG A 247 -36.09 5.50 -11.90
CA ARG A 247 -36.25 4.85 -13.21
C ARG A 247 -35.91 3.36 -13.14
N THR A 248 -36.59 2.54 -13.93
CA THR A 248 -36.44 1.08 -13.95
C THR A 248 -35.00 0.61 -14.14
N LEU A 249 -34.26 1.20 -15.09
CA LEU A 249 -32.85 0.88 -15.33
C LEU A 249 -31.96 1.17 -14.12
N GLN A 250 -32.13 2.34 -13.50
CA GLN A 250 -31.40 2.70 -12.27
C GLN A 250 -31.78 1.80 -11.10
N ARG A 251 -33.05 1.42 -10.97
CA ARG A 251 -33.50 0.45 -9.97
C ARG A 251 -32.79 -0.89 -10.16
N ALA A 252 -32.61 -1.37 -11.39
CA ALA A 252 -31.84 -2.58 -11.68
C ALA A 252 -30.35 -2.43 -11.34
N GLN A 253 -29.72 -1.33 -11.76
CA GLN A 253 -28.31 -1.04 -11.45
C GLN A 253 -28.05 -1.01 -9.94
N PHE A 254 -28.86 -0.25 -9.18
CA PHE A 254 -28.75 -0.17 -7.73
C PHE A 254 -29.06 -1.49 -7.04
N SER A 255 -30.02 -2.26 -7.57
CA SER A 255 -30.33 -3.60 -7.07
C SER A 255 -29.13 -4.53 -7.21
N LEU A 256 -28.45 -4.51 -8.36
CA LEU A 256 -27.26 -5.31 -8.58
C LEU A 256 -26.15 -4.92 -7.60
N VAL A 257 -25.91 -3.62 -7.42
CA VAL A 257 -24.92 -3.11 -6.45
C VAL A 257 -25.23 -3.62 -5.04
N ALA A 258 -26.47 -3.48 -4.57
CA ALA A 258 -26.87 -3.92 -3.24
C ALA A 258 -26.74 -5.44 -3.05
N VAL A 259 -27.16 -6.23 -4.04
CA VAL A 259 -27.04 -7.71 -3.99
C VAL A 259 -25.58 -8.14 -3.91
N LEU A 260 -24.74 -7.60 -4.79
CA LEU A 260 -23.32 -7.90 -4.79
C LEU A 260 -22.68 -7.46 -3.47
N PHE A 261 -23.08 -6.32 -2.92
CA PHE A 261 -22.49 -5.78 -1.70
C PHE A 261 -22.82 -6.66 -0.50
N GLN A 262 -24.09 -7.06 -0.37
CA GLN A 262 -24.51 -7.99 0.67
C GLN A 262 -23.75 -9.32 0.53
N ARG A 263 -23.61 -9.83 -0.70
CA ARG A 263 -22.87 -11.07 -0.94
C ARG A 263 -21.39 -10.98 -0.53
N LEU A 264 -20.69 -9.92 -0.91
CA LEU A 264 -19.27 -9.74 -0.59
C LEU A 264 -19.07 -9.53 0.92
N THR A 265 -19.92 -8.74 1.56
CA THR A 265 -19.82 -8.49 3.01
C THR A 265 -20.20 -9.71 3.84
N SER A 266 -21.19 -10.50 3.43
CA SER A 266 -21.48 -11.81 4.03
C SER A 266 -20.32 -12.81 3.84
N GLY A 267 -19.52 -12.64 2.79
CA GLY A 267 -18.28 -13.40 2.57
C GLY A 267 -17.06 -12.89 3.36
N GLY A 268 -17.24 -11.91 4.27
CA GLY A 268 -16.17 -11.37 5.11
C GLY A 268 -15.33 -10.26 4.49
N ILE A 269 -15.68 -9.77 3.28
CA ILE A 269 -14.98 -8.64 2.65
C ILE A 269 -15.38 -7.34 3.34
N GLY A 270 -14.40 -6.50 3.69
CA GLY A 270 -14.61 -5.18 4.27
C GLY A 270 -15.55 -4.30 3.44
N ALA A 271 -16.38 -3.49 4.11
CA ALA A 271 -17.45 -2.73 3.45
C ALA A 271 -16.94 -1.72 2.41
N ASP A 272 -15.80 -1.09 2.64
CA ASP A 272 -15.12 -0.20 1.71
C ASP A 272 -14.69 -0.94 0.43
N ARG A 273 -14.02 -2.09 0.57
CA ARG A 273 -13.58 -2.93 -0.54
C ARG A 273 -14.77 -3.54 -1.30
N ALA A 274 -15.80 -3.96 -0.59
CA ALA A 274 -17.04 -4.47 -1.18
C ALA A 274 -17.73 -3.40 -2.03
N LEU A 275 -17.85 -2.15 -1.56
CA LEU A 275 -18.47 -1.07 -2.31
C LEU A 275 -17.68 -0.75 -3.60
N ILE A 276 -16.35 -0.68 -3.52
CA ILE A 276 -15.49 -0.46 -4.68
C ILE A 276 -15.66 -1.57 -5.74
N ALA A 277 -15.60 -2.84 -5.31
CA ALA A 277 -15.73 -3.99 -6.19
C ALA A 277 -17.11 -4.05 -6.85
N THR A 278 -18.17 -3.85 -6.08
CA THR A 278 -19.55 -3.86 -6.59
C THR A 278 -19.83 -2.74 -7.58
N TYR A 279 -19.30 -1.53 -7.34
CA TYR A 279 -19.42 -0.42 -8.26
C TYR A 279 -18.80 -0.75 -9.63
N ARG A 280 -17.57 -1.28 -9.64
CA ARG A 280 -16.90 -1.70 -10.88
C ARG A 280 -17.71 -2.77 -11.61
N GLN A 281 -18.10 -3.81 -10.91
CA GLN A 281 -18.86 -4.91 -11.50
C GLN A 281 -20.20 -4.44 -12.06
N ALA A 282 -20.92 -3.56 -11.36
CA ALA A 282 -22.17 -3.00 -11.84
C ALA A 282 -21.97 -2.10 -13.08
N ARG A 283 -20.90 -1.29 -13.09
CA ARG A 283 -20.55 -0.48 -14.25
C ARG A 283 -20.25 -1.35 -15.47
N ASP A 284 -19.52 -2.44 -15.28
CA ASP A 284 -19.15 -3.36 -16.36
C ASP A 284 -20.37 -4.15 -16.87
N ALA A 285 -21.24 -4.60 -15.96
CA ALA A 285 -22.49 -5.29 -16.30
C ALA A 285 -23.45 -4.40 -17.11
N PHE A 286 -23.44 -3.08 -16.86
CA PHE A 286 -24.27 -2.10 -17.54
C PHE A 286 -23.45 -1.16 -18.44
N ARG A 287 -22.38 -1.65 -19.08
CA ARG A 287 -21.43 -0.80 -19.84
C ARG A 287 -22.05 0.05 -20.95
N HIS A 288 -23.18 -0.38 -21.51
CA HIS A 288 -23.90 0.30 -22.59
C HIS A 288 -24.95 1.30 -22.09
N ALA A 289 -25.13 1.39 -20.78
CA ALA A 289 -26.03 2.34 -20.13
C ALA A 289 -25.23 3.40 -19.36
N ALA A 290 -25.82 4.57 -19.16
CA ALA A 290 -25.25 5.55 -18.26
C ALA A 290 -25.09 4.93 -16.86
N ALA A 291 -23.85 4.83 -16.40
CA ALA A 291 -23.54 4.26 -15.10
C ALA A 291 -24.02 5.19 -13.98
N PRO A 292 -24.55 4.65 -12.87
CA PRO A 292 -24.77 5.47 -11.69
C PRO A 292 -23.44 6.01 -11.19
N SER A 293 -23.40 7.22 -10.64
CA SER A 293 -22.20 7.76 -9.99
C SER A 293 -21.85 6.97 -8.74
N PHE A 294 -20.56 6.89 -8.38
CA PHE A 294 -20.11 6.23 -7.16
C PHE A 294 -20.84 6.72 -5.90
N ASP A 295 -21.02 8.04 -5.74
CA ASP A 295 -21.71 8.63 -4.59
C ASP A 295 -23.16 8.15 -4.44
N ARG A 296 -23.85 7.85 -5.55
CA ARG A 296 -25.21 7.32 -5.53
C ARG A 296 -25.25 5.86 -5.12
N CYS A 297 -24.29 5.07 -5.58
CA CYS A 297 -24.12 3.71 -5.12
C CYS A 297 -23.79 3.67 -3.63
N PHE A 298 -22.92 4.57 -3.15
CA PHE A 298 -22.67 4.77 -1.72
C PHE A 298 -23.95 5.08 -0.95
N GLU A 299 -24.73 6.09 -1.36
CA GLU A 299 -25.98 6.44 -0.66
C GLU A 299 -26.97 5.27 -0.60
N VAL A 300 -27.12 4.50 -1.68
CA VAL A 300 -27.99 3.31 -1.71
C VAL A 300 -27.48 2.25 -0.75
N VAL A 301 -26.19 1.94 -0.78
CA VAL A 301 -25.61 0.92 0.10
C VAL A 301 -25.70 1.34 1.56
N SER A 302 -25.48 2.62 1.89
CA SER A 302 -25.71 3.16 3.25
C SER A 302 -27.12 2.87 3.74
N GLN A 303 -28.12 3.05 2.88
CA GLN A 303 -29.54 2.86 3.18
C GLN A 303 -29.99 1.40 3.25
N VAL A 304 -29.23 0.48 2.65
CA VAL A 304 -29.49 -0.96 2.69
C VAL A 304 -28.77 -1.61 3.87
N ALA A 305 -27.52 -1.23 4.10
CA ALA A 305 -26.64 -1.88 5.08
C ALA A 305 -26.66 -1.22 6.46
N GLY A 306 -27.30 -0.05 6.62
CA GLY A 306 -27.27 0.71 7.87
C GLY A 306 -25.86 1.16 8.23
N ARG A 307 -25.20 1.87 7.30
CA ARG A 307 -23.78 2.28 7.43
C ARG A 307 -23.58 3.75 7.09
N TRP A 308 -22.40 4.26 7.46
CA TRP A 308 -21.93 5.61 7.13
C TRP A 308 -22.93 6.72 7.47
N GLY A 309 -23.42 6.71 8.71
CA GLY A 309 -24.36 7.70 9.24
C GLY A 309 -25.84 7.36 9.02
N VAL A 310 -26.15 6.15 8.54
CA VAL A 310 -27.51 5.59 8.53
C VAL A 310 -27.61 4.53 9.62
N ALA A 311 -28.44 4.78 10.64
CA ALA A 311 -28.67 3.80 11.70
C ALA A 311 -29.77 2.78 11.33
N THR A 312 -30.82 3.25 10.66
CA THR A 312 -31.97 2.43 10.29
C THR A 312 -32.02 2.27 8.76
N PRO A 313 -31.90 1.04 8.24
CA PRO A 313 -32.07 0.79 6.82
C PRO A 313 -33.46 1.24 6.35
N THR A 314 -33.53 1.90 5.19
CA THR A 314 -34.80 2.33 4.57
C THR A 314 -35.09 1.63 3.25
N LEU A 315 -34.06 0.98 2.70
CA LEU A 315 -34.14 0.12 1.52
C LEU A 315 -33.81 -1.31 1.93
N VAL A 316 -34.49 -2.28 1.33
CA VAL A 316 -34.20 -3.71 1.54
C VAL A 316 -34.23 -4.47 0.23
N LEU A 317 -33.55 -5.60 0.21
CA LEU A 317 -33.60 -6.54 -0.91
C LEU A 317 -34.77 -7.50 -0.73
N ALA A 318 -35.60 -7.63 -1.75
CA ALA A 318 -36.70 -8.58 -1.81
C ALA A 318 -36.53 -9.50 -3.03
N PRO A 319 -36.83 -10.81 -2.90
CA PRO A 319 -36.84 -11.71 -4.04
C PRO A 319 -38.02 -11.40 -4.97
N CYS A 320 -37.85 -11.68 -6.26
CA CYS A 320 -38.95 -11.64 -7.22
C CYS A 320 -39.56 -13.02 -7.40
N ASP A 321 -40.87 -13.15 -7.21
CA ASP A 321 -41.59 -14.43 -7.38
C ASP A 321 -41.54 -14.98 -8.81
N ARG A 322 -41.28 -14.12 -9.81
CA ARG A 322 -41.29 -14.50 -11.23
C ARG A 322 -39.93 -14.95 -11.76
N CYS A 323 -38.87 -14.21 -11.45
CA CYS A 323 -37.53 -14.50 -11.98
C CYS A 323 -36.52 -14.93 -10.92
N GLY A 324 -36.91 -14.96 -9.64
CA GLY A 324 -36.04 -15.30 -8.50
C GLY A 324 -35.00 -14.23 -8.16
N ALA A 325 -34.82 -13.20 -8.98
CA ALA A 325 -33.80 -12.18 -8.75
C ALA A 325 -34.16 -11.28 -7.55
N SER A 326 -33.16 -11.00 -6.70
CA SER A 326 -33.29 -10.03 -5.60
C SER A 326 -33.17 -8.60 -6.11
N PHE A 327 -34.08 -7.72 -5.68
CA PHE A 327 -34.09 -6.32 -6.08
C PHE A 327 -34.46 -5.38 -4.93
N LEU A 328 -34.08 -4.11 -5.05
CA LEU A 328 -34.31 -3.09 -4.04
C LEU A 328 -35.76 -2.62 -4.02
N VAL A 329 -36.31 -2.57 -2.80
CA VAL A 329 -37.60 -1.99 -2.46
C VAL A 329 -37.46 -1.03 -1.27
N GLY A 330 -38.24 0.05 -1.26
CA GLY A 330 -38.33 0.91 -0.09
C GLY A 330 -39.22 0.28 0.98
N LEU A 331 -38.85 0.42 2.26
CA LEU A 331 -39.67 -0.10 3.37
C LEU A 331 -41.07 0.53 3.41
N ALA A 332 -41.18 1.82 3.10
CA ALA A 332 -42.49 2.50 3.01
C ALA A 332 -43.35 2.01 1.83
N ASP A 333 -42.73 1.53 0.76
CA ASP A 333 -43.42 0.90 -0.37
C ASP A 333 -43.96 -0.50 0.02
N GLN A 334 -43.53 -1.09 1.14
CA GLN A 334 -44.02 -2.41 1.57
C GLN A 334 -45.40 -2.35 2.21
N GLY A 335 -45.70 -1.32 3.02
CA GLY A 335 -47.00 -1.18 3.70
C GLY A 335 -48.15 -0.69 2.81
N SER A 336 -47.82 -0.09 1.67
CA SER A 336 -48.80 0.46 0.72
C SER A 336 -49.19 -0.65 -0.28
N GLY A 337 -50.32 -1.32 -0.06
CA GLY A 337 -50.79 -2.54 -0.74
C GLY A 337 -51.06 -2.49 -2.26
N GLY A 338 -50.21 -1.86 -3.07
CA GLY A 338 -50.29 -1.90 -4.53
C GLY A 338 -49.29 -2.87 -5.16
N ALA A 339 -49.76 -3.98 -5.73
CA ALA A 339 -48.94 -4.90 -6.55
C ALA A 339 -48.20 -4.20 -7.72
N GLN A 340 -48.70 -3.04 -8.16
CA GLN A 340 -48.09 -2.17 -9.16
C GLN A 340 -46.74 -1.56 -8.70
N GLN A 341 -46.58 -1.30 -7.40
CA GLN A 341 -45.38 -0.69 -6.82
C GLN A 341 -44.21 -1.68 -6.71
N ARG A 342 -44.44 -3.00 -6.65
CA ARG A 342 -43.36 -3.99 -6.45
C ARG A 342 -42.87 -4.66 -7.73
N ARG A 343 -43.04 -4.01 -8.89
CA ARG A 343 -42.59 -4.60 -10.16
C ARG A 343 -41.06 -4.74 -10.16
N CYS A 344 -40.60 -5.97 -10.34
CA CYS A 344 -39.18 -6.29 -10.44
C CYS A 344 -38.56 -5.55 -11.64
N PRO A 345 -37.50 -4.75 -11.42
CA PRO A 345 -36.91 -3.96 -12.49
C PRO A 345 -36.29 -4.86 -13.57
N TYR A 346 -35.74 -6.02 -13.21
CA TYR A 346 -35.18 -6.97 -14.18
C TYR A 346 -36.26 -7.56 -15.09
N CYS A 347 -37.40 -7.98 -14.53
CA CYS A 347 -38.54 -8.46 -15.32
C CYS A 347 -39.09 -7.38 -16.26
N GLN A 348 -39.07 -6.10 -15.85
CA GLN A 348 -39.49 -4.98 -16.69
C GLN A 348 -38.50 -4.72 -17.82
N LEU A 349 -37.19 -4.74 -17.53
CA LEU A 349 -36.15 -4.59 -18.55
C LEU A 349 -36.20 -5.71 -19.59
N LEU A 350 -36.40 -6.96 -19.16
CA LEU A 350 -36.51 -8.12 -20.06
C LEU A 350 -37.79 -8.13 -20.90
N ARG A 351 -38.88 -7.53 -20.40
CA ARG A 351 -40.15 -7.43 -21.15
C ARG A 351 -40.12 -6.36 -22.24
N HIS A 352 -39.32 -5.31 -22.04
CA HIS A 352 -39.27 -4.15 -22.95
C HIS A 352 -37.82 -3.70 -23.19
N PRO A 353 -36.93 -4.56 -23.71
CA PRO A 353 -35.51 -4.24 -23.84
C PRO A 353 -35.26 -3.01 -24.72
N GLU A 354 -36.03 -2.84 -25.79
CA GLU A 354 -36.00 -1.70 -26.70
C GLU A 354 -36.32 -0.36 -26.01
N THR A 355 -37.16 -0.37 -24.97
CA THR A 355 -37.55 0.85 -24.25
C THR A 355 -36.42 1.38 -23.35
N TYR A 356 -35.50 0.50 -22.92
CA TYR A 356 -34.52 0.82 -21.87
C TYR A 356 -33.06 0.71 -22.32
N LEU A 357 -32.77 -0.02 -23.41
CA LEU A 357 -31.44 -0.12 -24.02
C LEU A 357 -31.27 0.82 -25.22
N ALA A 358 -32.35 1.42 -25.73
CA ALA A 358 -32.28 2.47 -26.75
C ALA A 358 -31.80 3.81 -26.16
N GLY A 359 -30.52 3.85 -25.80
CA GLY A 359 -29.78 5.10 -25.68
C GLY A 359 -29.32 5.55 -27.06
N LYS A 360 -30.12 6.42 -27.70
CA LYS A 360 -29.81 7.28 -28.86
C LYS A 360 -28.58 6.90 -29.70
N ALA A 361 -28.81 6.20 -30.81
CA ALA A 361 -28.14 6.54 -32.06
C ALA A 361 -28.84 7.79 -32.63
N ALA A 362 -28.43 8.96 -32.17
CA ALA A 362 -28.71 10.26 -32.77
C ALA A 362 -27.68 11.27 -32.25
#